data_AF-A0A455X3W3-F1
#
_entry.id   AF-A0A455X3W3-F1
#
_cell.length_a   1.000
_cell.length_b   1.000
_cell.length_c   1.000
_cell.angle_alpha   90.00
_cell.angle_beta   90.00
_cell.angle_gamma   90.00
#
_symmetry.space_group_name_H-M   'P 1'
#
loop_
_entity.id
_entity.type
_entity.pdbx_description
1 polymer ?
#
loop_
_entity_poly.entity_id
_entity_poly.type
_entity_poly.pdbx_seq_one_letter_code
_entity_poly.pdbx_strand_id
1 'polypeptide(L)'
;MSQQIQTINTLSLSDQEKPFFRICMQQTISENVRDLFRFKFHDSPPEEPIHLVAYYDSKDLIPLPVCYIHFYEWQGCLLCGGACVDQRVLKKMSPDERVSMRNAGGAYYLSLSTAFNHFQDKTLGVFGYCGDPLSERISLRAGFQKTPFKYVIAWWSSTMQDTGKLALIEKVRELGPF
;
A
#
# COMPACT_ATOMS: atom_id res chain seq x y z
N MET A 1 -8.97 -0.03 -23.93
CA MET A 1 -8.56 -1.26 -23.22
C MET A 1 -9.08 -1.14 -21.80
N SER A 2 -9.83 -2.12 -21.30
CA SER A 2 -10.47 -2.03 -19.97
C SER A 2 -9.38 -1.92 -18.90
N GLN A 3 -9.45 -0.91 -18.04
CA GLN A 3 -8.61 -0.87 -16.84
C GLN A 3 -8.93 -2.10 -16.00
N GLN A 4 -7.98 -3.01 -15.86
CA GLN A 4 -8.17 -4.19 -15.01
C GLN A 4 -7.98 -3.76 -13.56
N ILE A 5 -9.08 -3.39 -12.92
CA ILE A 5 -9.15 -3.09 -11.49
C ILE A 5 -9.60 -4.37 -10.79
N GLN A 6 -8.76 -4.90 -9.92
CA GLN A 6 -9.09 -6.06 -9.09
C GLN A 6 -9.28 -5.59 -7.65
N THR A 7 -10.49 -5.65 -7.12
CA THR A 7 -10.71 -5.48 -5.67
C THR A 7 -10.18 -6.71 -4.94
N ILE A 8 -9.26 -6.50 -4.00
CA ILE A 8 -8.59 -7.57 -3.24
C ILE A 8 -8.97 -7.58 -1.76
N ASN A 9 -9.56 -6.49 -1.25
CA ASN A 9 -10.13 -6.43 0.09
C ASN A 9 -11.20 -5.33 0.18
N THR A 10 -12.13 -5.46 1.11
CA THR A 10 -13.22 -4.52 1.35
C THR A 10 -13.49 -4.39 2.85
N LEU A 11 -13.98 -3.23 3.27
CA LEU A 11 -14.49 -3.01 4.62
C LEU A 11 -15.92 -2.48 4.54
N SER A 12 -16.82 -3.12 5.29
CA SER A 12 -18.25 -2.80 5.36
C SER A 12 -18.63 -2.56 6.82
N LEU A 13 -19.71 -1.79 7.02
CA LEU A 13 -20.41 -1.81 8.29
C LEU A 13 -21.42 -2.96 8.31
N SER A 14 -21.74 -3.48 9.49
CA SER A 14 -22.65 -4.62 9.65
C SER A 14 -24.08 -4.35 9.16
N ASP A 15 -24.47 -3.08 9.11
CA ASP A 15 -25.79 -2.58 8.69
C ASP A 15 -25.80 -2.08 7.23
N GLN A 16 -24.69 -2.22 6.49
CA GLN A 16 -24.57 -1.77 5.12
C GLN A 16 -24.40 -2.94 4.14
N GLU A 17 -25.18 -2.91 3.06
CA GLU A 17 -25.12 -3.93 1.99
C GLU A 17 -23.86 -3.76 1.11
N LYS A 18 -23.35 -2.53 0.98
CA LYS A 18 -22.17 -2.21 0.17
C LYS A 18 -20.99 -1.82 1.07
N PRO A 19 -19.75 -2.18 0.68
CA PRO A 19 -18.57 -1.72 1.40
C PRO A 19 -18.42 -0.20 1.27
N PHE A 20 -17.97 0.44 2.34
CA PHE A 20 -17.61 1.86 2.32
C PHE A 20 -16.14 2.07 1.95
N PHE A 21 -15.33 1.00 1.96
CA PHE A 21 -13.91 1.07 1.63
C PHE A 21 -13.46 -0.17 0.86
N ARG A 22 -12.67 0.04 -0.18
CA ARG A 22 -12.15 -1.03 -1.05
C ARG A 22 -10.67 -0.84 -1.29
N ILE A 23 -9.92 -1.94 -1.32
CA ILE A 23 -8.52 -1.97 -1.73
C ILE A 23 -8.45 -2.68 -3.07
N CYS A 24 -7.84 -2.01 -4.04
CA CYS A 24 -7.78 -2.47 -5.42
C CYS A 24 -6.34 -2.52 -5.93
N MET A 25 -6.01 -3.60 -6.65
CA MET A 25 -4.84 -3.67 -7.52
C MET A 25 -5.21 -3.19 -8.91
N GLN A 26 -4.35 -2.38 -9.52
CA GLN A 26 -4.60 -1.74 -10.80
C GLN A 26 -3.31 -1.67 -11.62
N GLN A 27 -3.44 -1.84 -12.94
CA GLN A 27 -2.33 -1.67 -13.90
C GLN A 27 -2.14 -0.21 -14.36
N THR A 28 -3.17 0.61 -14.18
CA THR A 28 -3.15 2.05 -14.47
C THR A 28 -3.93 2.76 -13.38
N ILE A 29 -3.65 4.05 -13.20
CA ILE A 29 -4.30 4.89 -12.20
C ILE A 29 -5.10 6.01 -12.86
N SER A 30 -6.23 6.35 -12.27
CA SER A 30 -7.09 7.47 -12.65
C SER A 30 -6.51 8.80 -12.19
N GLU A 31 -6.99 9.91 -12.78
CA GLU A 31 -6.45 11.25 -12.51
C GLU A 31 -6.56 11.66 -11.05
N ASN A 32 -7.63 11.29 -10.35
CA ASN A 32 -7.80 11.55 -8.91
C ASN A 32 -6.73 10.86 -8.04
N VAL A 33 -6.18 9.72 -8.46
CA VAL A 33 -5.05 9.05 -7.78
C VAL A 33 -3.76 9.80 -8.09
N ARG A 34 -3.58 10.27 -9.33
CA ARG A 34 -2.45 11.12 -9.71
C ARG A 34 -2.44 12.44 -8.94
N ASP A 35 -3.61 13.04 -8.73
CA ASP A 35 -3.81 14.24 -7.89
C ASP A 35 -3.39 14.00 -6.43
N LEU A 36 -3.77 12.85 -5.85
CA LEU A 36 -3.34 12.48 -4.50
C LEU A 36 -1.81 12.41 -4.42
N PHE A 37 -1.16 11.74 -5.36
CA PHE A 37 0.29 11.60 -5.39
C PHE A 37 0.97 12.97 -5.53
N ARG A 38 0.56 13.78 -6.51
CA ARG A 38 1.08 15.15 -6.72
C ARG A 38 0.89 16.05 -5.51
N PHE A 39 -0.24 15.95 -4.84
CA PHE A 39 -0.50 16.70 -3.62
C PHE A 39 0.48 16.33 -2.49
N LYS A 40 0.86 15.06 -2.39
CA LYS A 40 1.75 14.58 -1.32
C LYS A 40 3.23 14.78 -1.63
N PHE A 41 3.65 14.53 -2.86
CA PHE A 41 5.06 14.45 -3.24
C PHE A 41 5.51 15.59 -4.15
N HIS A 42 4.60 16.41 -4.66
CA HIS A 42 4.88 17.45 -5.66
C HIS A 42 5.54 16.92 -6.94
N ASP A 43 5.26 15.65 -7.26
CA ASP A 43 5.83 14.94 -8.40
C ASP A 43 4.76 14.04 -9.06
N SER A 44 5.08 13.47 -10.22
CA SER A 44 4.21 12.52 -10.92
C SER A 44 4.35 11.12 -10.31
N PRO A 45 3.24 10.35 -10.21
CA PRO A 45 3.34 8.97 -9.79
C PRO A 45 4.13 8.14 -10.82
N PRO A 46 4.77 7.05 -10.39
CA PRO A 46 5.42 6.11 -11.31
C PRO A 46 4.42 5.54 -12.33
N GLU A 47 4.90 5.19 -13.53
CA GLU A 47 4.08 4.61 -14.61
C GLU A 47 4.12 3.06 -14.61
N GLU A 48 5.01 2.45 -13.83
CA GLU A 48 5.15 1.00 -13.69
C GLU A 48 3.92 0.38 -13.01
N PRO A 49 3.53 -0.86 -13.37
CA PRO A 49 2.11 -1.20 -13.44
C PRO A 49 1.51 -1.82 -12.16
N ILE A 50 2.19 -1.80 -11.01
CA ILE A 50 1.64 -2.42 -9.79
C ILE A 50 1.19 -1.32 -8.83
N HIS A 51 -0.02 -0.83 -9.06
CA HIS A 51 -0.65 0.19 -8.24
C HIS A 51 -1.64 -0.44 -7.27
N LEU A 52 -1.47 -0.18 -5.98
CA LEU A 52 -2.48 -0.47 -4.97
C LEU A 52 -3.15 0.84 -4.57
N VAL A 53 -4.47 0.91 -4.77
CA VAL A 53 -5.28 2.05 -4.36
C VAL A 53 -6.38 1.60 -3.44
N ALA A 54 -6.49 2.25 -2.30
CA ALA A 54 -7.63 2.14 -1.43
C ALA A 54 -8.60 3.30 -1.67
N TYR A 55 -9.87 3.00 -1.88
CA TYR A 55 -10.93 3.95 -2.16
C TYR A 55 -11.92 4.01 -0.98
N TYR A 56 -12.44 5.21 -0.72
CA TYR A 56 -13.62 5.45 0.10
C TYR A 56 -14.83 5.63 -0.81
N ASP A 57 -15.80 4.74 -0.67
CA ASP A 57 -17.07 4.75 -1.38
C ASP A 57 -18.11 5.45 -0.52
N SER A 58 -18.07 6.78 -0.48
CA SER A 58 -19.17 7.55 0.10
C SER A 58 -20.44 7.32 -0.71
N LYS A 59 -21.55 7.07 -0.02
CA LYS A 59 -22.87 6.84 -0.62
C LYS A 59 -23.14 7.86 -1.74
N ASP A 60 -23.39 7.34 -2.94
CA ASP A 60 -23.80 8.06 -4.15
C ASP A 60 -22.78 9.03 -4.78
N LEU A 61 -21.49 8.97 -4.38
CA LEU A 61 -20.43 9.75 -5.02
C LEU A 61 -19.41 8.87 -5.73
N ILE A 62 -18.61 9.51 -6.60
CA ILE A 62 -17.44 8.90 -7.21
C ILE A 62 -16.49 8.44 -6.10
N PRO A 63 -15.99 7.18 -6.15
CA PRO A 63 -15.03 6.67 -5.17
C PRO A 63 -13.81 7.58 -5.03
N LEU A 64 -13.47 7.94 -3.79
CA LEU A 64 -12.38 8.86 -3.48
C LEU A 64 -11.13 8.06 -3.10
N PRO A 65 -9.96 8.28 -3.72
CA PRO A 65 -8.73 7.61 -3.32
C PRO A 65 -8.30 8.09 -1.93
N VAL A 66 -8.08 7.14 -1.03
CA VAL A 66 -7.69 7.37 0.38
C VAL A 66 -6.24 7.01 0.59
N CYS A 67 -5.76 5.93 -0.02
CA CYS A 67 -4.40 5.47 0.12
C CYS A 67 -3.89 5.00 -1.24
N TYR A 68 -2.64 5.33 -1.55
CA TYR A 68 -1.94 4.83 -2.72
C TYR A 68 -0.61 4.26 -2.28
N ILE A 69 -0.25 3.10 -2.83
CA ILE A 69 1.05 2.46 -2.67
C ILE A 69 1.47 1.95 -4.06
N HIS A 70 2.71 2.22 -4.43
CA HIS A 70 3.29 1.72 -5.66
C HIS A 70 4.22 0.54 -5.38
N PHE A 71 4.18 -0.44 -6.26
CA PHE A 71 5.13 -1.53 -6.29
C PHE A 71 5.76 -1.64 -7.68
N TYR A 72 6.99 -2.12 -7.74
CA TYR A 72 7.58 -2.61 -8.98
C TYR A 72 8.41 -3.86 -8.74
N GLU A 73 8.50 -4.71 -9.75
CA GLU A 73 9.24 -5.97 -9.68
C GLU A 73 10.75 -5.74 -9.77
N TRP A 74 11.50 -6.43 -8.91
CA TRP A 74 12.95 -6.37 -8.90
C TRP A 74 13.54 -7.66 -8.35
N GLN A 75 14.27 -8.40 -9.18
CA GLN A 75 14.99 -9.64 -8.80
C GLN A 75 14.13 -10.66 -8.02
N GLY A 76 12.86 -10.83 -8.42
CA GLY A 76 11.91 -11.75 -7.75
C GLY A 76 11.30 -11.19 -6.45
N CYS A 77 11.71 -10.00 -6.02
CA CYS A 77 11.10 -9.20 -4.97
C CYS A 77 10.23 -8.08 -5.57
N LEU A 78 9.54 -7.37 -4.69
CA LEU A 78 8.87 -6.11 -5.00
C LEU A 78 9.55 -4.96 -4.25
N LEU A 79 9.64 -3.81 -4.89
CA LEU A 79 10.07 -2.56 -4.27
C LEU A 79 8.83 -1.69 -4.08
N CYS A 80 8.56 -1.34 -2.82
CA CYS A 80 7.39 -0.61 -2.35
C CYS A 80 7.75 0.83 -2.06
N GLY A 81 7.18 1.75 -2.83
CA GLY A 81 7.46 3.18 -2.77
C GLY A 81 6.20 4.04 -2.91
N GLY A 82 6.37 5.36 -2.83
CA GLY A 82 5.29 6.31 -3.15
C GLY A 82 4.05 6.24 -2.25
N ALA A 83 4.16 5.63 -1.06
CA ALA A 83 3.02 5.40 -0.18
C ALA A 83 2.48 6.72 0.39
N CYS A 84 1.17 6.96 0.20
CA CYS A 84 0.52 8.16 0.72
C CYS A 84 -0.92 7.92 1.15
N VAL A 85 -1.41 8.78 2.05
CA VAL A 85 -2.77 8.73 2.60
C VAL A 85 -3.41 10.12 2.57
N ASP A 86 -4.64 10.22 2.06
CA ASP A 86 -5.43 11.44 2.10
C ASP A 86 -6.24 11.55 3.40
N GLN A 87 -5.68 12.29 4.36
CA GLN A 87 -6.36 12.59 5.63
C GLN A 87 -7.64 13.40 5.44
N ARG A 88 -7.80 14.14 4.34
CA ARG A 88 -9.01 14.92 4.05
C ARG A 88 -10.17 13.99 3.70
N VAL A 89 -9.90 12.88 3.02
CA VAL A 89 -10.91 11.86 2.70
C VAL A 89 -11.30 11.07 3.95
N LEU A 90 -10.33 10.70 4.80
CA LEU A 90 -10.63 10.04 6.08
C LEU A 90 -11.53 10.87 7.00
N LYS A 91 -11.45 12.21 6.93
CA LYS A 91 -12.33 13.11 7.68
C LYS A 91 -13.78 13.12 7.17
N LYS A 92 -14.04 12.66 5.94
CA LYS A 92 -15.38 12.55 5.35
C LYS A 92 -16.14 11.32 5.82
N MET A 93 -15.44 10.29 6.28
CA MET A 93 -16.06 9.07 6.82
C MET A 93 -17.01 9.40 7.97
N SER A 94 -18.13 8.68 8.06
CA SER A 94 -19.06 8.77 9.19
C SER A 94 -18.37 8.37 10.51
N PRO A 95 -18.94 8.71 11.68
CA PRO A 95 -18.40 8.24 12.96
C PRO A 95 -18.17 6.73 13.01
N ASP A 96 -19.12 5.93 12.52
CA ASP A 96 -19.05 4.47 12.55
C ASP A 96 -18.00 3.92 11.56
N GLU A 97 -17.92 4.51 10.37
CA GLU A 97 -16.88 4.17 9.38
C GLU A 97 -15.48 4.48 9.93
N ARG A 98 -15.30 5.60 10.65
CA ARG A 98 -14.03 5.94 11.29
C ARG A 98 -13.67 4.97 12.41
N VAL A 99 -14.65 4.52 13.21
CA VAL A 99 -14.43 3.50 14.24
C VAL A 99 -14.02 2.18 13.58
N SER A 100 -14.76 1.75 12.55
CA SER A 100 -14.44 0.53 11.79
C SER A 100 -13.04 0.61 11.16
N MET A 101 -12.69 1.71 10.50
CA MET A 101 -11.37 1.95 9.92
C MET A 101 -10.25 1.93 10.98
N ARG A 102 -10.49 2.50 12.17
CA ARG A 102 -9.53 2.47 13.28
C ARG A 102 -9.33 1.05 13.82
N ASN A 103 -10.42 0.30 13.98
CA ASN A 103 -10.38 -1.10 14.43
C ASN A 103 -9.63 -1.99 13.42
N ALA A 104 -9.76 -1.70 12.12
CA ALA A 104 -8.98 -2.32 11.06
C ALA A 104 -7.50 -1.91 11.04
N GLY A 105 -7.07 -0.99 11.90
CA GLY A 105 -5.68 -0.51 12.02
C GLY A 105 -5.35 0.75 11.21
N GLY A 106 -6.34 1.32 10.50
CA GLY A 106 -6.19 2.49 9.65
C GLY A 106 -5.87 2.15 8.19
N ALA A 107 -6.11 3.10 7.29
CA ALA A 107 -6.08 2.86 5.85
C ALA A 107 -4.71 2.37 5.35
N TYR A 108 -3.60 2.94 5.84
CA TYR A 108 -2.26 2.53 5.40
C TYR A 108 -1.91 1.12 5.87
N TYR A 109 -2.14 0.81 7.15
CA TYR A 109 -1.91 -0.52 7.70
C TYR A 109 -2.72 -1.58 6.94
N LEU A 110 -4.03 -1.35 6.78
CA LEU A 110 -4.92 -2.29 6.11
C LEU A 110 -4.54 -2.49 4.65
N SER A 111 -4.15 -1.42 3.95
CA SER A 111 -3.67 -1.49 2.56
C SER A 111 -2.41 -2.33 2.43
N LEU A 112 -1.44 -2.09 3.30
CA LEU A 112 -0.14 -2.77 3.25
C LEU A 112 -0.23 -4.24 3.67
N SER A 113 -0.97 -4.55 4.75
CA SER A 113 -1.18 -5.94 5.17
C SER A 113 -1.97 -6.75 4.13
N THR A 114 -2.94 -6.10 3.47
CA THR A 114 -3.67 -6.68 2.34
C THR A 114 -2.73 -6.97 1.17
N ALA A 115 -1.81 -6.05 0.84
CA ALA A 115 -0.81 -6.25 -0.20
C ALA A 115 0.07 -7.47 0.08
N PHE A 116 0.56 -7.59 1.32
CA PHE A 116 1.39 -8.71 1.73
C PHE A 116 0.68 -10.05 1.60
N ASN A 117 -0.55 -10.14 2.09
CA ASN A 117 -1.37 -11.35 1.90
C ASN A 117 -1.57 -11.67 0.42
N HIS A 118 -1.77 -10.66 -0.42
CA HIS A 118 -1.94 -10.84 -1.87
C HIS A 118 -0.65 -11.35 -2.57
N PHE A 119 0.52 -10.96 -2.07
CA PHE A 119 1.82 -11.30 -2.66
C PHE A 119 2.51 -12.50 -2.01
N GLN A 120 1.96 -13.08 -0.94
CA GLN A 120 2.60 -14.12 -0.12
C GLN A 120 3.10 -15.35 -0.88
N ASP A 121 2.50 -15.69 -2.02
CA ASP A 121 2.93 -16.83 -2.85
C ASP A 121 3.44 -16.39 -4.23
N LYS A 122 3.66 -15.08 -4.45
CA LYS A 122 4.01 -14.49 -5.76
C LYS A 122 5.35 -13.80 -5.81
N THR A 123 5.96 -13.54 -4.65
CA THR A 123 7.24 -12.82 -4.55
C THR A 123 8.10 -13.44 -3.46
N LEU A 124 9.41 -13.25 -3.52
CA LEU A 124 10.33 -13.59 -2.43
C LEU A 124 10.18 -12.63 -1.24
N GLY A 125 9.81 -11.38 -1.50
CA GLY A 125 9.63 -10.39 -0.46
C GLY A 125 9.36 -9.00 -1.02
N VAL A 126 9.04 -8.08 -0.13
CA VAL A 126 8.82 -6.66 -0.43
C VAL A 126 9.87 -5.87 0.32
N PHE A 127 10.52 -4.92 -0.33
CA PHE A 127 11.36 -3.93 0.33
C PHE A 127 10.66 -2.57 0.34
N GLY A 128 10.83 -1.83 1.43
CA GLY A 128 10.39 -0.44 1.52
C GLY A 128 11.57 0.47 1.86
N TYR A 129 11.59 1.66 1.25
CA TYR A 129 12.48 2.74 1.65
C TYR A 129 11.69 3.74 2.51
N CYS A 130 11.92 3.74 3.83
CA CYS A 130 11.11 4.50 4.77
C CYS A 130 11.93 5.54 5.54
N GLY A 131 11.72 6.82 5.25
CA GLY A 131 12.34 7.95 5.96
C GLY A 131 11.45 8.61 7.02
N ASP A 132 10.15 8.33 7.02
CA ASP A 132 9.17 8.92 7.95
C ASP A 132 8.91 7.99 9.14
N PRO A 133 9.18 8.41 10.39
CA PRO A 133 9.02 7.56 11.57
C PRO A 133 7.58 7.05 11.80
N LEU A 134 6.56 7.81 11.40
CA LEU A 134 5.16 7.39 11.54
C LEU A 134 4.82 6.28 10.55
N SER A 135 5.20 6.46 9.29
CA SER A 135 5.05 5.45 8.23
C SER A 135 5.82 4.19 8.59
N GLU A 136 7.05 4.31 9.10
CA GLU A 136 7.86 3.17 9.51
C GLU A 136 7.18 2.35 10.61
N ARG A 137 6.64 3.00 11.64
CA ARG A 137 5.91 2.31 12.72
C ARG A 137 4.75 1.47 12.17
N ILE A 138 3.99 2.03 11.22
CA ILE A 138 2.85 1.33 10.61
C ILE A 138 3.35 0.18 9.72
N SER A 139 4.40 0.42 8.93
CA SER A 139 5.04 -0.58 8.08
C SER A 139 5.52 -1.79 8.89
N LEU A 140 6.20 -1.56 10.02
CA LEU A 140 6.64 -2.64 10.92
C LEU A 140 5.47 -3.41 11.50
N ARG A 141 4.40 -2.71 11.93
CA ARG A 141 3.18 -3.35 12.42
C ARG A 141 2.51 -4.22 11.34
N ALA A 142 2.58 -3.82 10.08
CA ALA A 142 2.03 -4.56 8.94
C ALA A 142 2.83 -5.84 8.60
N GLY A 143 4.05 -5.98 9.10
CA GLY A 143 4.88 -7.19 8.94
C GLY A 143 6.27 -6.93 8.35
N PHE A 144 6.60 -5.69 7.99
CA PHE A 144 7.98 -5.37 7.65
C PHE A 144 8.91 -5.61 8.85
N GLN A 145 10.14 -5.99 8.54
CA GLN A 145 11.23 -6.17 9.49
C GLN A 145 12.32 -5.13 9.20
N LYS A 146 12.98 -4.67 10.26
CA LYS A 146 14.16 -3.81 10.15
C LYS A 146 15.30 -4.57 9.49
N THR A 147 16.04 -3.90 8.62
CA THR A 147 17.34 -4.37 8.13
C THR A 147 18.48 -3.63 8.85
N PRO A 148 19.75 -4.03 8.65
CA PRO A 148 20.90 -3.26 9.11
C PRO A 148 21.00 -1.85 8.52
N PHE A 149 20.26 -1.55 7.45
CA PHE A 149 20.30 -0.25 6.78
C PHE A 149 19.14 0.63 7.22
N LYS A 150 19.47 1.83 7.68
CA LYS A 150 18.57 2.75 8.40
C LYS A 150 17.20 2.93 7.75
N TYR A 151 17.16 3.07 6.43
CA TYR A 151 15.94 3.38 5.68
C TYR A 151 15.35 2.17 4.95
N VAL A 152 16.00 1.01 5.01
CA VAL A 152 15.52 -0.19 4.30
C VAL A 152 14.83 -1.12 5.29
N ILE A 153 13.60 -1.47 4.97
CA ILE A 153 12.81 -2.47 5.67
C ILE A 153 12.39 -3.56 4.69
N ALA A 154 12.24 -4.80 5.16
CA ALA A 154 11.91 -5.95 4.31
C ALA A 154 10.78 -6.79 4.91
N TRP A 155 9.80 -7.16 4.10
CA TRP A 155 8.82 -8.18 4.40
C TRP A 155 9.16 -9.40 3.56
N TRP A 156 9.09 -10.59 4.16
CA TRP A 156 9.45 -11.83 3.50
C TRP A 156 8.21 -12.70 3.34
N SER A 157 8.07 -13.28 2.16
CA SER A 157 6.99 -14.22 1.89
C SER A 157 7.25 -15.57 2.55
N SER A 158 6.24 -16.43 2.63
CA SER A 158 6.39 -17.79 3.17
C SER A 158 7.31 -18.68 2.33
N THR A 159 7.58 -18.30 1.09
CA THR A 159 8.44 -19.06 0.17
C THR A 159 9.93 -18.73 0.31
N MET A 160 10.29 -17.67 1.03
CA MET A 160 11.68 -17.19 1.11
C MET A 160 12.48 -17.89 2.21
N GLN A 161 13.60 -18.49 1.80
CA GLN A 161 14.59 -19.10 2.70
C GLN A 161 15.56 -18.07 3.29
N ASP A 162 16.06 -18.30 4.50
CA ASP A 162 16.91 -17.33 5.21
C ASP A 162 18.28 -17.09 4.55
N THR A 163 18.84 -18.09 3.89
CA THR A 163 20.19 -18.06 3.32
C THR A 163 20.39 -17.01 2.21
N GLY A 164 19.31 -16.53 1.58
CA GLY A 164 19.36 -15.51 0.53
C GLY A 164 19.01 -14.09 0.95
N LYS A 165 18.47 -13.89 2.17
CA LYS A 165 17.88 -12.60 2.57
C LYS A 165 18.92 -11.47 2.64
N LEU A 166 20.09 -11.74 3.24
CA LEU A 166 21.12 -10.71 3.41
C LEU A 166 21.66 -10.21 2.08
N ALA A 167 21.94 -11.11 1.13
CA ALA A 167 22.41 -10.74 -0.19
C ALA A 167 21.41 -9.86 -0.97
N LEU A 168 20.11 -10.12 -0.83
CA LEU A 168 19.08 -9.26 -1.41
C LEU A 168 19.03 -7.89 -0.72
N ILE A 169 19.11 -7.85 0.61
CA ILE A 169 19.14 -6.59 1.38
C ILE A 169 20.33 -5.71 0.94
N GLU A 170 21.52 -6.29 0.75
CA GLU A 170 22.71 -5.56 0.29
C GLU A 170 22.51 -4.98 -1.11
N LYS A 171 21.97 -5.77 -2.04
CA LYS A 171 21.67 -5.30 -3.40
C LYS A 171 20.61 -4.20 -3.43
N VAL A 172 19.58 -4.27 -2.59
CA VAL A 172 18.55 -3.20 -2.50
C VAL A 172 19.17 -1.90 -2.03
N ARG A 173 20.08 -1.96 -1.05
CA ARG A 173 20.76 -0.76 -0.55
C ARG A 173 21.48 0.00 -1.67
N GLU A 174 22.10 -0.72 -2.60
CA GLU A 174 22.86 -0.12 -3.70
C GLU A 174 21.98 0.70 -4.66
N LEU A 175 20.66 0.44 -4.70
CA LEU A 175 19.71 1.22 -5.51
C LEU A 175 19.45 2.62 -4.94
N GLY A 176 19.61 2.81 -3.63
CA GLY A 176 19.23 4.05 -2.95
C GLY A 176 17.71 4.17 -2.75
N PRO A 177 17.17 5.41 -2.65
CA PRO A 177 15.73 5.64 -2.55
C PRO A 177 14.98 5.17 -3.81
N PHE A 178 13.79 4.58 -3.60
CA PHE A 178 12.88 4.13 -4.63
C PHE A 178 11.42 4.39 -4.24
#